data_AF-A0A7V4IK78-F1
#
_entry.id   AF-A0A7V4IK78-F1
#
_cell.length_a   1.000
_cell.length_b   1.000
_cell.length_c   1.000
_cell.angle_alpha   90.00
_cell.angle_beta   90.00
_cell.angle_gamma   90.00
#
_symmetry.space_group_name_H-M   'P 1'
#
loop_
_entity.id
_entity.type
_entity.pdbx_description
1 polymer ?
#
loop_
_entity_poly.entity_id
_entity_poly.type
_entity_poly.pdbx_seq_one_letter_code
_entity_poly.pdbx_strand_id
1 'polypeptide(L)'
;MSKSKISAKCPKPKNTKKAGFELHEWQVNAFLNLEKNKKFNRFLITAPTASGKTLVAYLWAGLASLHDDGFRMNKRAGNRIIFTAPIKALSNERYNDLKSNGFDVGILTGDIKHNPDADILCMTQEIYRDKY
;
A
#
# COMPACT_ATOMS: atom_id res chain seq x y z
N MET A 1 17.58 24.44 16.25
CA MET A 1 16.58 23.97 15.27
C MET A 1 15.83 22.77 15.87
N SER A 2 14.56 22.99 16.19
CA SER A 2 13.77 22.18 17.14
C SER A 2 13.31 20.84 16.56
N LYS A 3 13.65 19.73 17.24
CA LYS A 3 13.07 18.41 17.00
C LYS A 3 11.71 18.35 17.72
N SER A 4 10.62 18.59 17.01
CA SER A 4 9.27 18.42 17.53
C SER A 4 8.94 16.93 17.64
N LYS A 5 9.06 16.37 18.85
CA LYS A 5 8.45 15.08 19.21
C LYS A 5 6.93 15.25 19.22
N ILE A 6 6.26 14.81 18.17
CA ILE A 6 4.79 14.73 18.14
C ILE A 6 4.40 13.42 18.83
N SER A 7 4.11 13.50 20.13
CA SER A 7 3.49 12.41 20.90
C SER A 7 1.96 12.55 20.76
N ALA A 8 1.38 11.89 19.76
CA ALA A 8 -0.07 11.76 19.66
C ALA A 8 -0.49 10.54 20.48
N LYS A 9 -1.26 10.75 21.55
CA LYS A 9 -1.90 9.66 22.30
C LYS A 9 -2.86 8.90 21.36
N CYS A 10 -2.55 7.62 21.15
CA CYS A 10 -3.32 6.70 20.33
C CYS A 10 -4.67 6.37 20.99
N PRO A 11 -5.80 6.33 20.27
CA PRO A 11 -6.97 5.59 20.71
C PRO A 11 -6.59 4.11 20.78
N LYS A 12 -6.75 3.47 21.94
CA LYS A 12 -6.46 2.04 22.09
C LYS A 12 -7.35 1.24 21.13
N PRO A 13 -6.82 0.33 20.30
CA PRO A 13 -7.65 -0.58 19.53
C PRO A 13 -8.50 -1.37 20.54
N LYS A 14 -9.83 -1.27 20.40
CA LYS A 14 -10.75 -2.06 21.21
C LYS A 14 -10.62 -3.51 20.75
N ASN A 15 -10.20 -4.39 21.66
CA ASN A 15 -10.12 -5.84 21.45
C ASN A 15 -11.35 -6.36 20.69
N THR A 16 -11.16 -6.79 19.44
CA THR A 16 -12.16 -7.55 18.69
C THR A 16 -11.52 -8.86 18.22
N LYS A 17 -11.39 -9.81 19.16
CA LYS A 17 -11.10 -11.22 18.86
C LYS A 17 -12.25 -11.80 18.01
N LYS A 18 -12.15 -11.69 16.69
CA LYS A 18 -12.89 -12.49 15.71
C LYS A 18 -12.01 -12.70 14.48
N ALA A 19 -11.57 -13.94 14.27
CA ALA A 19 -10.93 -14.53 13.08
C ALA A 19 -10.68 -13.60 11.87
N GLY A 20 -9.80 -12.61 12.05
CA GLY A 20 -9.47 -11.58 11.07
C GLY A 20 -8.10 -11.03 11.41
N PHE A 21 -7.29 -10.79 10.39
CA PHE A 21 -5.93 -10.30 10.54
C PHE A 21 -5.93 -8.91 11.22
N GLU A 22 -5.21 -8.77 12.34
CA GLU A 22 -5.05 -7.49 13.04
C GLU A 22 -3.80 -6.75 12.54
N LEU A 23 -3.93 -5.45 12.28
CA LEU A 23 -2.77 -4.59 11.99
C LEU A 23 -1.99 -4.29 13.27
N HIS A 24 -0.68 -4.22 13.13
CA HIS A 24 0.19 -3.70 14.18
C HIS A 24 -0.09 -2.22 14.45
N GLU A 25 0.05 -1.81 15.71
CA GLU A 25 -0.18 -0.43 16.16
C GLU A 25 0.58 0.60 15.31
N TRP A 26 1.83 0.30 14.93
CA TRP A 26 2.63 1.20 14.11
C TRP A 26 2.03 1.41 12.69
N GLN A 27 1.38 0.38 12.11
CA GLN A 27 0.77 0.46 10.78
C GLN A 27 -0.47 1.34 10.82
N VAL A 28 -1.30 1.16 11.85
CA VAL A 28 -2.50 1.99 12.09
C VAL A 28 -2.09 3.44 12.31
N ASN A 29 -1.09 3.67 13.18
CA ASN A 29 -0.59 5.02 13.45
C ASN A 29 0.00 5.68 12.20
N ALA A 30 0.74 4.93 11.37
CA ALA A 30 1.28 5.44 10.12
C ALA A 30 0.16 5.90 9.18
N PHE A 31 -0.85 5.06 8.94
CA PHE A 31 -1.98 5.40 8.08
C PHE A 31 -2.80 6.59 8.61
N LEU A 32 -3.16 6.60 9.90
CA LEU A 32 -3.92 7.69 10.51
C LEU A 32 -3.17 9.03 10.46
N ASN A 33 -1.84 9.02 10.58
CA ASN A 33 -1.04 10.24 10.47
C ASN A 33 -1.02 10.79 9.04
N LEU A 34 -1.08 9.93 8.02
CA LEU A 34 -1.20 10.33 6.62
C LEU A 34 -2.57 10.96 6.35
N GLU A 35 -3.65 10.30 6.77
CA GLU A 35 -5.03 10.81 6.61
C GLU A 35 -5.24 12.18 7.27
N LYS A 36 -4.68 12.37 8.48
CA LYS A 36 -4.79 13.64 9.21
C LYS A 36 -3.97 14.76 8.58
N ASN A 37 -2.82 14.45 7.99
CA ASN A 37 -1.92 15.44 7.41
C ASN A 37 -2.07 15.55 5.89
N LYS A 38 -3.21 16.09 5.45
CA LYS A 38 -3.48 16.42 4.04
C LYS A 38 -2.48 17.39 3.40
N LYS A 39 -1.53 17.94 4.16
CA LYS A 39 -0.46 18.81 3.66
C LYS A 39 0.67 18.06 2.95
N PHE A 40 0.82 16.75 3.19
CA PHE A 40 1.90 15.96 2.60
C PHE A 40 1.33 14.91 1.64
N ASN A 41 1.77 14.96 0.38
CA ASN A 41 1.36 14.01 -0.66
C ASN A 41 2.37 12.85 -0.82
N ARG A 42 3.38 12.77 0.05
CA ARG A 42 4.48 11.79 -0.02
C ARG A 42 4.87 11.36 1.38
N PHE A 43 5.28 10.11 1.52
CA PHE A 43 5.70 9.53 2.79
C PHE A 43 6.79 8.48 2.58
N LEU A 44 7.60 8.27 3.63
CA LEU A 44 8.67 7.28 3.65
C LEU A 44 8.43 6.32 4.81
N ILE A 45 8.40 5.02 4.52
CA ILE A 45 8.29 3.97 5.54
C ILE A 45 9.61 3.22 5.61
N THR A 46 10.24 3.24 6.78
CA THR A 46 11.45 2.47 7.09
C THR A 46 11.13 1.41 8.13
N ALA A 47 11.15 0.14 7.70
CA ALA A 47 10.99 -1.01 8.60
C ALA A 47 11.64 -2.26 7.97
N PRO A 48 12.06 -3.26 8.77
CA PRO A 48 12.58 -4.53 8.26
C PRO A 48 11.62 -5.24 7.30
N THR A 49 12.14 -6.15 6.48
CA THR A 49 11.31 -7.09 5.71
C THR A 49 10.41 -7.89 6.66
N ALA A 50 9.31 -8.43 6.14
CA ALA A 50 8.26 -9.11 6.92
C ALA A 50 7.52 -8.26 7.99
N SER A 51 7.88 -6.98 8.21
CA SER A 51 7.16 -6.10 9.15
C SER A 51 5.75 -5.69 8.68
N GLY A 52 5.37 -6.02 7.44
CA GLY A 52 4.05 -5.67 6.90
C GLY A 52 3.91 -4.27 6.32
N LYS A 53 5.02 -3.65 5.85
CA LYS A 53 5.00 -2.30 5.22
C LYS A 53 3.99 -2.16 4.08
N THR A 54 3.80 -3.23 3.32
CA THR A 54 2.85 -3.30 2.20
C THR A 54 1.43 -2.91 2.61
N LEU A 55 0.99 -3.29 3.81
CA LEU A 55 -0.39 -3.05 4.24
C LEU A 55 -0.69 -1.56 4.41
N VAL A 56 0.29 -0.79 4.93
CA VAL A 56 0.16 0.67 5.01
C VAL A 56 0.05 1.29 3.62
N ALA A 57 0.82 0.78 2.65
CA ALA A 57 0.74 1.23 1.27
C ALA A 57 -0.63 0.91 0.64
N TYR A 58 -1.22 -0.26 0.91
CA TYR A 58 -2.55 -0.63 0.42
C TYR A 58 -3.66 0.24 1.03
N LEU A 59 -3.58 0.55 2.33
CA LEU A 59 -4.51 1.48 2.96
C LEU A 59 -4.41 2.88 2.35
N TRP A 60 -3.20 3.42 2.24
CA TRP A 60 -2.97 4.74 1.67
C TRP A 60 -3.39 4.85 0.20
N ALA A 61 -3.15 3.80 -0.59
CA ALA A 61 -3.56 3.74 -1.98
C ALA A 61 -5.08 3.51 -2.16
N GLY A 62 -5.83 3.30 -1.08
CA GLY A 62 -7.27 3.00 -1.14
C GLY A 62 -7.58 1.60 -1.68
N LEU A 63 -6.61 0.70 -1.70
CA LEU A 63 -6.79 -0.72 -2.05
C LEU A 63 -7.32 -1.55 -0.89
N ALA A 64 -7.24 -1.01 0.33
CA ALA A 64 -7.78 -1.65 1.50
C ALA A 64 -8.41 -0.62 2.43
N SER A 65 -9.23 -1.09 3.36
CA SER A 65 -9.89 -0.25 4.35
C SER A 65 -9.92 -0.92 5.71
N LEU A 66 -9.89 -0.08 6.75
CA LEU A 66 -10.03 -0.51 8.12
C LEU A 66 -11.49 -0.41 8.54
N HIS A 67 -12.03 -1.53 9.00
CA HIS A 67 -13.36 -1.65 9.57
C HIS A 67 -13.28 -2.03 11.04
N ASP A 68 -14.39 -1.90 11.77
CA ASP A 68 -14.49 -2.31 13.18
C ASP A 68 -14.17 -3.81 13.38
N ASP A 69 -14.41 -4.62 12.33
CA ASP A 69 -14.14 -6.06 12.29
C ASP A 69 -12.80 -6.44 11.65
N GLY A 70 -11.98 -5.47 11.22
CA GLY A 70 -10.62 -5.69 10.77
C GLY A 70 -10.26 -5.08 9.40
N PHE A 71 -9.13 -5.55 8.85
CA PHE A 71 -8.60 -5.12 7.56
C PHE A 71 -9.27 -5.87 6.40
N ARG A 72 -9.69 -5.15 5.35
CA ARG A 72 -10.31 -5.75 4.15
C ARG A 72 -9.78 -5.13 2.88
N MET A 73 -9.58 -5.94 1.84
CA MET A 73 -9.28 -5.46 0.50
C MET A 73 -10.53 -4.87 -0.15
N ASN A 74 -10.36 -3.74 -0.83
CA ASN A 74 -11.42 -3.09 -1.59
C ASN A 74 -11.59 -3.78 -2.95
N LYS A 75 -12.80 -3.75 -3.51
CA LYS A 75 -13.09 -4.39 -4.80
C LYS A 75 -12.60 -3.61 -6.01
N ARG A 76 -12.30 -2.32 -5.85
CA ARG A 76 -11.88 -1.40 -6.91
C ARG A 76 -10.90 -0.39 -6.37
N ALA A 77 -9.95 0.02 -7.20
CA ALA A 77 -9.13 1.18 -6.94
C ALA A 77 -9.95 2.45 -7.25
N GLY A 78 -9.89 3.46 -6.36
CA GLY A 78 -10.52 4.75 -6.60
C GLY A 78 -9.68 5.70 -7.47
N ASN A 79 -8.40 5.36 -7.67
CA ASN A 79 -7.41 6.16 -8.40
C ASN A 79 -6.46 5.22 -9.16
N ARG A 80 -5.75 5.75 -10.15
CA ARG A 80 -4.65 5.03 -10.80
C ARG A 80 -3.47 4.85 -9.83
N ILE A 81 -2.98 3.62 -9.69
CA ILE A 81 -1.93 3.23 -8.75
C ILE A 81 -0.81 2.51 -9.50
N ILE A 82 0.43 2.96 -9.29
CA ILE A 82 1.61 2.35 -9.89
C ILE A 82 2.52 1.79 -8.79
N PHE A 83 2.72 0.47 -8.82
CA PHE A 83 3.74 -0.21 -8.03
C PHE A 83 5.00 -0.37 -8.86
N THR A 84 6.11 0.18 -8.37
CA THR A 84 7.42 0.01 -8.99
C THR A 84 8.30 -0.92 -8.17
N ALA A 85 9.10 -1.75 -8.84
CA ALA A 85 10.12 -2.58 -8.21
C ALA A 85 11.45 -2.53 -8.98
N PRO A 86 12.60 -2.71 -8.31
CA PRO A 86 13.90 -2.61 -8.96
C PRO A 86 14.19 -3.76 -9.93
N ILE A 87 13.52 -4.91 -9.76
CA ILE A 87 13.72 -6.09 -10.61
C ILE A 87 12.38 -6.69 -11.08
N LYS A 88 12.45 -7.39 -12.21
CA LYS A 88 11.29 -8.03 -12.86
C LYS A 88 10.57 -9.03 -11.95
N ALA A 89 11.33 -9.88 -11.25
CA ALA A 89 10.77 -10.90 -10.37
C ALA A 89 9.84 -10.32 -9.29
N LEU A 90 10.24 -9.21 -8.66
CA LEU A 90 9.42 -8.53 -7.64
C LEU A 90 8.19 -7.81 -8.23
N SER A 91 8.31 -7.33 -9.47
CA SER A 91 7.16 -6.77 -10.20
C SER A 91 6.13 -7.88 -10.49
N ASN A 92 6.60 -9.06 -10.91
CA ASN A 92 5.75 -10.23 -11.16
C ASN A 92 5.10 -10.74 -9.88
N GLU A 93 5.86 -10.81 -8.77
CA GLU A 93 5.33 -11.21 -7.46
C GLU A 93 4.18 -10.28 -7.04
N ARG A 94 4.36 -8.96 -7.16
CA ARG A 94 3.32 -7.99 -6.81
C ARG A 94 2.10 -8.07 -7.72
N TYR A 95 2.31 -8.28 -9.01
CA TYR A 95 1.22 -8.48 -9.97
C TYR A 95 0.37 -9.70 -9.59
N ASN A 96 1.01 -10.83 -9.27
CA ASN A 96 0.30 -12.05 -8.87
C ASN A 96 -0.42 -11.90 -7.54
N ASP A 97 0.19 -11.23 -6.55
CA ASP A 97 -0.45 -10.93 -5.26
C ASP A 97 -1.73 -10.11 -5.45
N LEU A 98 -1.64 -8.98 -6.16
CA LEU A 98 -2.80 -8.11 -6.39
C LEU A 98 -3.89 -8.81 -7.22
N LYS A 99 -3.50 -9.57 -8.24
CA LYS A 99 -4.44 -10.36 -9.04
C LYS A 99 -5.16 -11.43 -8.20
N SER A 100 -4.44 -12.08 -7.29
CA SER A 100 -5.00 -13.08 -6.36
C SER A 100 -5.96 -12.46 -5.34
N ASN A 101 -5.78 -11.17 -5.03
CA ASN A 101 -6.72 -10.38 -4.22
C ASN A 101 -7.93 -9.86 -5.02
N GLY A 102 -8.08 -10.25 -6.30
CA GLY A 102 -9.25 -9.95 -7.12
C GLY A 102 -9.23 -8.58 -7.80
N PHE A 103 -8.08 -7.91 -7.83
CA PHE A 103 -7.93 -6.66 -8.56
C PHE A 103 -7.75 -6.89 -10.07
N ASP A 104 -8.20 -5.92 -10.86
CA ASP A 104 -7.79 -5.80 -12.25
C ASP A 104 -6.43 -5.09 -12.32
N VAL A 105 -5.41 -5.82 -12.74
CA VAL A 105 -4.00 -5.39 -12.64
C VAL A 105 -3.32 -5.53 -13.99
N GLY A 106 -2.57 -4.50 -14.37
CA GLY A 106 -1.65 -4.52 -15.48
C GLY A 106 -0.22 -4.77 -15.04
N ILE A 107 0.59 -5.34 -15.93
CA ILE A 107 2.03 -5.49 -15.73
C ILE A 107 2.81 -4.96 -16.93
N LEU A 108 3.81 -4.12 -16.65
CA LEU A 108 4.62 -3.43 -17.63
C LEU A 108 6.10 -3.61 -17.27
N THR A 109 6.75 -4.57 -17.93
CA THR A 109 8.20 -4.78 -17.84
C THR A 109 8.84 -4.55 -19.22
N GLY A 110 10.16 -4.64 -19.30
CA GLY A 110 10.88 -4.57 -20.59
C GLY A 110 10.46 -5.68 -21.56
N ASP A 111 10.10 -6.86 -21.05
CA ASP A 111 9.77 -8.01 -21.89
C ASP A 111 8.26 -8.17 -22.12
N ILE A 112 7.43 -7.86 -21.11
CA ILE A 112 5.99 -8.12 -21.13
C ILE A 112 5.20 -6.84 -20.87
N LYS A 113 4.19 -6.61 -21.70
CA LYS A 113 3.16 -5.59 -21.48
C LYS A 113 1.80 -6.27 -21.50
N HIS A 114 1.12 -6.31 -20.36
CA HIS A 114 -0.20 -6.91 -20.22
C HIS A 114 -1.13 -5.95 -19.49
N ASN A 115 -2.36 -5.82 -19.99
CA ASN A 115 -3.40 -4.93 -19.48
C ASN A 115 -2.91 -3.51 -19.08
N PRO A 116 -2.32 -2.73 -20.02
CA PRO A 116 -1.71 -1.43 -19.73
C PRO A 116 -2.72 -0.36 -19.28
N ASP A 117 -4.00 -0.58 -19.56
CA ASP A 117 -5.10 0.34 -19.25
C ASP A 117 -5.71 0.10 -17.86
N ALA A 118 -5.24 -0.91 -17.13
CA ALA A 118 -5.67 -1.17 -15.76
C ALA A 118 -5.39 0.02 -14.83
N ASP A 119 -6.27 0.23 -13.86
CA ASP A 119 -6.10 1.24 -12.81
C ASP A 119 -4.90 0.93 -11.91
N ILE A 120 -4.58 -0.36 -11.73
CA ILE A 120 -3.43 -0.79 -10.93
C ILE A 120 -2.37 -1.37 -11.87
N LEU A 121 -1.17 -0.79 -11.84
CA LEU A 121 -0.04 -1.21 -12.67
C LEU A 121 1.12 -1.68 -11.80
N CYS A 122 1.71 -2.81 -12.14
CA CYS A 122 3.01 -3.25 -11.63
C CYS A 122 4.06 -3.07 -12.73
N MET A 123 5.18 -2.41 -12.43
CA MET A 123 6.23 -2.17 -13.43
C MET A 123 7.63 -2.11 -12.83
N THR A 124 8.65 -2.25 -13.67
CA THR A 124 10.03 -1.99 -13.24
C THR A 124 10.28 -0.48 -13.13
N GLN A 125 11.28 -0.09 -12.32
CA GLN A 125 11.70 1.31 -12.22
C GLN A 125 12.17 1.90 -13.56
N GLU A 126 12.82 1.10 -14.40
CA GLU A 126 13.22 1.49 -15.76
C GLU A 126 12.01 1.89 -16.61
N ILE A 127 10.98 1.03 -16.66
CA ILE A 127 9.77 1.30 -17.42
C ILE A 127 9.00 2.51 -16.89
N TYR A 128 9.00 2.72 -15.57
CA TYR A 128 8.41 3.91 -14.98
C TYR A 128 9.11 5.17 -15.48
N ARG A 129 10.44 5.25 -15.34
CA ARG A 129 11.24 6.42 -15.74
C ARG A 129 11.09 6.75 -17.22
N ASP A 130 10.96 5.74 -18.08
CA ASP A 130 10.91 5.96 -19.52
C ASP A 130 9.50 6.40 -20.01
N LYS A 131 8.46 6.25 -19.17
CA LYS A 131 7.06 6.57 -19.52
C LYS A 131 6.42 7.70 -18.71
N TYR A 132 6.93 8.01 -17.52
CA TYR A 132 6.35 8.95 -16.54
C TYR A 132 7.42 9.82 -15.91
#